data_AF-A0A9N9FPA0-F1
#
_entry.id   AF-A0A9N9FPA0-F1
#
_cell.length_a   1.000
_cell.length_b   1.000
_cell.length_c   1.000
_cell.angle_alpha   90.00
_cell.angle_beta   90.00
_cell.angle_gamma   90.00
#
_symmetry.space_group_name_H-M   'P 1'
#
loop_
_entity.id
_entity.type
_entity.pdbx_description
1 polymer ?
#
loop_
_entity_poly.entity_id
_entity_poly.type
_entity_poly.pdbx_seq_one_letter_code
_entity_poly.pdbx_strand_id
1 'polypeptide(L)'
;MAASFDNLALEIKICIILYLPNPLPLAKCSRAWHTLVNSPTTKSKWLISMHGKVHALFHAVRIGEPFISADVVECLLAQNAHLSRYFTQKLVLGFGKYDSKLANAKKELDSGEELIQIKNRCPWASNLFLDVFTRILEEAHRRYDGNDIPIRGNDMESFYYLSAGSFKMSQAQKVLETNMDEIKTLIKRYKFAPLPPRPKVRSHISKNLVFESCEDSFTDGYENLRNLTVITRAILVCPELLNIWKENGYYEIVEDTNDIAIRGSLLALYPSTPSDDWVKPDLDQVVTKLSDLQSCGYKVTDDLLGDVMILLEQKLDDIGDVLVNAFAVVCHRTKQDTLSICLRELLNPARDIKLYHSLEFVINAIDDPEEEILAAFEEYGIENPIEVDLDSISEVYTIHKYSPIVYEYMLAKFGADSRVSRYLMNEITAARIRKAKLCAFNSSLALSSVRIDCLWAELDYIFNVYCKGNVPWKPQLLPLLRTCPSERVIECLFSEGYLPELFGFQANDQLPRSVSNQKFHITPFTQTIPRKCGEVHNEKTEWMNAILHCNQNNNITIVFRNQLDNFLQRLHTFTEEI
;
A
#
# COMPACT_ATOMS: atom_id res chain seq x y z
N MET A 1 -0.37 -19.02 41.51
CA MET A 1 0.37 -19.77 40.48
C MET A 1 0.07 -19.14 39.14
N ALA A 2 1.00 -18.36 38.57
CA ALA A 2 0.88 -17.97 37.17
C ALA A 2 1.05 -19.24 36.33
N ALA A 3 0.04 -19.62 35.55
CA ALA A 3 0.14 -20.77 34.66
C ALA A 3 1.22 -20.44 33.61
N SER A 4 2.39 -21.07 33.71
CA SER A 4 3.42 -20.92 32.68
C SER A 4 2.97 -21.65 31.42
N PHE A 5 2.96 -20.93 30.29
CA PHE A 5 2.74 -21.51 28.96
C PHE A 5 3.78 -22.60 28.62
N ASP A 6 4.88 -22.70 29.37
CA ASP A 6 5.86 -23.78 29.25
C ASP A 6 5.28 -25.16 29.64
N ASN A 7 4.19 -25.23 30.40
CA ASN A 7 3.59 -26.49 30.81
C ASN A 7 2.53 -27.03 29.84
N LEU A 8 2.29 -26.34 28.71
CA LEU A 8 1.39 -26.84 27.68
C LEU A 8 1.92 -28.14 27.04
N ALA A 9 0.99 -29.02 26.65
CA ALA A 9 1.29 -30.21 25.85
C ALA A 9 1.98 -29.82 24.54
N LEU A 10 2.88 -30.68 24.04
CA LEU A 10 3.71 -30.41 22.87
C LEU A 10 2.86 -30.10 21.63
N GLU A 11 1.76 -30.82 21.46
CA GLU A 11 0.82 -30.67 20.34
C GLU A 11 0.21 -29.26 20.34
N ILE A 12 -0.21 -28.76 21.51
CA ILE A 12 -0.77 -27.41 21.67
C ILE A 12 0.28 -26.36 21.33
N LYS A 13 1.53 -26.55 21.79
CA LYS A 13 2.63 -25.63 21.49
C LYS A 13 2.92 -25.56 20.00
N ILE A 14 2.91 -26.70 19.31
CA ILE A 14 3.06 -26.75 17.85
C ILE A 14 1.90 -26.02 17.19
N CYS A 15 0.65 -26.29 17.58
CA CYS A 15 -0.51 -25.57 17.04
C CYS A 15 -0.35 -24.06 17.18
N ILE A 16 0.03 -23.56 18.36
CA ILE A 16 0.29 -22.13 18.57
C ILE A 16 1.30 -21.60 17.56
N ILE A 17 2.44 -22.29 17.37
CA ILE A 17 3.46 -21.88 16.40
C ILE A 17 2.91 -21.79 14.98
N LEU A 18 2.08 -22.76 14.57
CA LEU A 18 1.53 -22.82 13.20
C LEU A 18 0.57 -21.67 12.88
N TYR A 19 -0.08 -21.08 13.89
CA TYR A 19 -0.98 -19.94 13.71
C TYR A 19 -0.28 -18.57 13.81
N LEU A 20 1.01 -18.53 14.15
CA LEU A 20 1.75 -17.27 14.27
C LEU A 20 2.28 -16.79 12.92
N PRO A 21 2.03 -15.52 12.52
CA PRO A 21 2.64 -14.92 11.34
C PRO A 21 4.17 -14.89 11.40
N ASN A 22 4.74 -14.78 12.61
CA ASN A 22 6.16 -14.90 12.84
C ASN A 22 6.41 -15.62 14.18
N PRO A 23 7.00 -16.84 14.17
CA PRO A 23 7.24 -17.60 15.39
C PRO A 23 8.55 -17.21 16.11
N LEU A 24 9.41 -16.39 15.51
CA LEU A 24 10.72 -16.03 16.09
C LEU A 24 10.64 -15.27 17.42
N PRO A 25 9.68 -14.36 17.67
CA PRO A 25 9.51 -13.75 18.98
C PRO A 25 9.24 -14.77 20.08
N LEU A 26 8.46 -15.82 19.78
CA LEU A 26 8.14 -16.88 20.74
C LEU A 26 9.39 -17.69 21.15
N ALA A 27 10.34 -17.86 20.24
CA ALA A 27 11.63 -18.50 20.53
C ALA A 27 12.43 -17.77 21.62
N LYS A 28 12.16 -16.48 21.85
CA LYS A 28 12.84 -15.67 22.88
C LYS A 28 12.22 -15.81 24.27
N CYS A 29 11.02 -16.40 24.38
CA CYS A 29 10.26 -16.44 25.63
C CYS A 29 10.79 -17.49 26.63
N SER A 30 11.25 -18.66 26.16
CA SER A 30 11.85 -19.69 27.02
C SER A 30 12.73 -20.65 26.22
N ARG A 31 13.58 -21.43 26.92
CA ARG A 31 14.39 -22.48 26.26
C ARG A 31 13.52 -23.56 25.59
N ALA A 32 12.36 -23.88 26.16
CA ALA A 32 11.45 -24.87 25.58
C ALA A 32 10.89 -24.38 24.23
N TRP A 33 10.44 -23.12 24.17
CA TRP A 33 9.97 -22.49 22.93
C TRP A 33 11.10 -22.30 21.93
N HIS A 34 12.30 -21.91 22.38
CA HIS A 34 13.48 -21.79 21.53
C HIS A 34 13.78 -23.09 20.78
N THR A 35 13.86 -24.21 21.49
CA THR A 35 14.13 -25.53 20.88
C THR A 35 13.02 -25.93 19.92
N LEU A 36 11.76 -25.69 20.29
CA LEU A 36 10.62 -26.07 19.46
C LEU A 36 10.55 -25.27 18.16
N VAL A 37 10.61 -23.93 18.23
CA VAL A 37 10.57 -23.03 17.06
C VAL A 37 11.75 -23.28 16.13
N ASN A 38 12.93 -23.61 16.67
CA ASN A 38 14.12 -23.85 15.86
C ASN A 38 14.23 -25.28 15.31
N SER A 39 13.37 -26.21 15.74
CA SER A 39 13.42 -27.59 15.25
C SER A 39 13.07 -27.68 13.75
N PRO A 40 13.80 -28.48 12.94
CA PRO A 40 13.55 -28.61 11.51
C PRO A 40 12.11 -29.03 11.18
N THR A 41 11.56 -29.97 11.95
CA THR A 41 10.18 -30.46 11.80
C THR A 41 9.14 -29.36 12.05
N THR A 42 9.35 -28.50 13.05
CA THR A 42 8.40 -27.42 13.34
C THR A 42 8.49 -26.30 12.31
N LYS A 43 9.72 -25.91 11.91
CA LYS A 43 9.93 -24.93 10.84
C LYS A 43 9.28 -25.35 9.52
N SER A 44 9.46 -26.61 9.12
CA SER A 44 8.86 -27.16 7.90
C SER A 44 7.33 -27.22 7.97
N LYS A 45 6.75 -27.65 9.11
CA LYS A 45 5.29 -27.60 9.32
C LYS A 45 4.75 -26.18 9.25
N TRP A 46 5.44 -25.22 9.87
CA TRP A 46 5.06 -23.82 9.84
C TRP A 46 5.10 -23.26 8.42
N LEU A 47 6.17 -23.51 7.66
CA LEU A 47 6.27 -23.09 6.25
C LEU A 47 5.13 -23.63 5.39
N ILE A 48 4.81 -24.92 5.53
CA ILE A 48 3.71 -25.54 4.77
C ILE A 48 2.35 -24.97 5.20
N SER A 49 2.15 -24.75 6.50
CA SER A 49 0.90 -24.20 7.03
C SER A 49 0.69 -22.74 6.60
N MET A 50 1.77 -21.95 6.51
CA MET A 50 1.69 -20.52 6.21
C MET A 50 1.72 -20.20 4.71
N HIS A 51 2.39 -21.03 3.90
CA HIS A 51 2.68 -20.72 2.50
C HIS A 51 2.25 -21.82 1.53
N GLY A 52 1.54 -22.84 2.02
CA GLY A 52 1.16 -23.99 1.22
C GLY A 52 2.34 -24.90 0.87
N LYS A 53 2.04 -26.09 0.36
CA LYS A 53 3.09 -27.06 -0.04
C LYS A 53 3.88 -26.58 -1.26
N VAL A 54 3.26 -25.79 -2.12
CA VAL A 54 3.85 -25.37 -3.40
C VAL A 54 4.95 -24.35 -3.21
N HIS A 55 4.76 -23.38 -2.32
CA HIS A 55 5.71 -22.29 -2.13
C HIS A 55 6.55 -22.40 -0.85
N ALA A 56 6.33 -23.41 -0.01
CA ALA A 56 7.10 -23.62 1.21
C ALA A 56 8.63 -23.60 1.00
N LEU A 57 9.13 -24.28 -0.04
CA LEU A 57 10.57 -24.29 -0.36
C LEU A 57 11.08 -22.92 -0.82
N PHE A 58 10.29 -22.19 -1.61
CA PHE A 58 10.60 -20.82 -2.01
C PHE A 58 10.73 -19.91 -0.79
N HIS A 59 9.74 -19.93 0.10
CA HIS A 59 9.77 -19.11 1.32
C HIS A 59 10.91 -19.51 2.26
N ALA A 60 11.22 -20.81 2.39
CA ALA A 60 12.36 -21.27 3.18
C ALA A 60 13.68 -20.66 2.67
N VAL A 61 13.92 -20.73 1.36
CA VAL A 61 15.13 -20.18 0.72
C VAL A 61 15.16 -18.65 0.84
N ARG A 62 14.03 -17.98 0.63
CA ARG A 62 13.92 -16.51 0.69
C ARG A 62 14.17 -15.96 2.10
N ILE A 63 13.70 -16.65 3.14
CA ILE A 63 13.98 -16.26 4.54
C ILE A 63 15.48 -16.41 4.83
N GLY A 64 16.13 -17.44 4.28
CA GLY A 64 17.58 -17.62 4.40
C GLY A 64 18.03 -18.02 5.80
N GLU A 65 19.28 -17.73 6.13
CA GLU A 65 19.87 -18.12 7.42
C GLU A 65 19.38 -17.27 8.60
N PRO A 66 19.37 -17.84 9.84
CA PRO A 66 19.62 -19.25 10.18
C PRO A 66 18.35 -20.11 10.07
N PHE A 67 17.36 -19.69 9.29
CA PHE A 67 16.06 -20.35 9.24
C PHE A 67 16.14 -21.68 8.49
N ILE A 68 16.69 -21.68 7.27
CA ILE A 68 16.84 -22.87 6.43
C ILE A 68 18.15 -23.64 6.72
N SER A 69 18.06 -24.96 6.75
CA SER A 69 19.18 -25.91 6.80
C SER A 69 18.88 -27.13 5.93
N ALA A 70 19.87 -28.01 5.72
CA ALA A 70 19.65 -29.26 4.99
C ALA A 70 18.55 -30.12 5.66
N ASP A 71 18.52 -30.20 6.99
CA ASP A 71 17.48 -30.91 7.73
C ASP A 71 16.08 -30.31 7.53
N VAL A 72 15.97 -28.98 7.40
CA VAL A 72 14.68 -28.32 7.11
C VAL A 72 14.22 -28.69 5.71
N VAL A 73 15.14 -28.72 4.73
CA VAL A 73 14.84 -29.17 3.36
C VAL A 73 14.37 -30.63 3.37
N GLU A 74 15.04 -31.53 4.08
CA GLU A 74 14.59 -32.92 4.23
C GLU A 74 13.19 -33.02 4.82
N CYS A 75 12.93 -32.28 5.90
CA CYS A 75 11.62 -32.30 6.55
C CYS A 75 10.53 -31.74 5.63
N LEU A 76 10.82 -30.74 4.81
CA LEU A 76 9.89 -30.21 3.80
C LEU A 76 9.60 -31.26 2.73
N LEU A 77 10.63 -31.88 2.15
CA LEU A 77 10.49 -32.89 1.10
C LEU A 77 9.74 -34.13 1.62
N ALA A 78 10.02 -34.58 2.84
CA ALA A 78 9.33 -35.69 3.51
C ALA A 78 7.84 -35.38 3.77
N GLN A 79 7.48 -34.10 3.91
CA GLN A 79 6.09 -33.63 4.03
C GLN A 79 5.44 -33.31 2.69
N ASN A 80 6.04 -33.77 1.58
CA ASN A 80 5.58 -33.54 0.21
C ASN A 80 5.54 -32.05 -0.17
N ALA A 81 6.49 -31.25 0.33
CA ALA A 81 6.73 -29.93 -0.23
C ALA A 81 7.09 -30.05 -1.72
N HIS A 82 6.60 -29.11 -2.49
CA HIS A 82 6.68 -29.14 -3.95
C HIS A 82 8.06 -28.66 -4.39
N LEU A 83 8.77 -29.50 -5.12
CA LEU A 83 10.06 -29.14 -5.73
C LEU A 83 9.84 -29.08 -7.24
N SER A 84 9.42 -27.94 -7.78
CA SER A 84 9.21 -27.79 -9.22
C SER A 84 10.52 -27.62 -9.97
N ARG A 85 10.58 -28.12 -11.22
CA ARG A 85 11.73 -27.89 -12.09
C ARG A 85 11.95 -26.39 -12.32
N TYR A 86 10.88 -25.63 -12.48
CA TYR A 86 10.92 -24.18 -12.60
C TYR A 86 11.56 -23.47 -11.40
N PHE A 87 11.19 -23.85 -10.16
CA PHE A 87 11.81 -23.31 -8.96
C PHE A 87 13.32 -23.60 -8.96
N THR A 88 13.73 -24.82 -9.33
CA THR A 88 15.15 -25.18 -9.44
C THR A 88 15.89 -24.34 -10.49
N GLN A 89 15.30 -24.14 -11.68
CA GLN A 89 15.87 -23.26 -12.73
C GLN A 89 16.11 -21.84 -12.16
N LYS A 90 15.12 -21.28 -11.46
CA LYS A 90 15.21 -19.96 -10.84
C LYS A 90 16.24 -19.92 -9.71
N LEU A 91 16.33 -20.97 -8.90
CA LEU A 91 17.31 -21.07 -7.81
C LEU A 91 18.75 -21.05 -8.33
N VAL A 92 19.05 -21.81 -9.40
CA VAL A 92 20.38 -21.80 -10.05
C VAL A 92 20.73 -20.42 -10.56
N LEU A 93 19.75 -19.69 -11.11
CA LEU A 93 19.96 -18.31 -11.56
C LEU A 93 20.09 -17.32 -10.40
N GLY A 94 19.64 -17.62 -9.18
CA GLY A 94 19.71 -16.71 -8.03
C GLY A 94 20.96 -16.90 -7.16
N PHE A 95 21.47 -18.12 -7.08
CA PHE A 95 22.56 -18.51 -6.18
C PHE A 95 23.91 -17.82 -6.49
N GLY A 96 24.63 -17.41 -5.44
CA GLY A 96 26.02 -16.93 -5.54
C GLY A 96 26.22 -15.59 -6.27
N LYS A 97 25.15 -14.83 -6.55
CA LYS A 97 25.21 -13.54 -7.25
C LYS A 97 25.69 -12.35 -6.41
N TYR A 98 25.72 -12.49 -5.08
CA TYR A 98 26.02 -11.45 -4.12
C TYR A 98 27.39 -11.68 -3.48
N ASP A 99 28.31 -10.77 -3.77
CA ASP A 99 29.60 -10.69 -3.08
C ASP A 99 29.47 -9.69 -1.92
N SER A 100 29.38 -10.23 -0.69
CA SER A 100 29.26 -9.43 0.53
C SER A 100 30.50 -8.55 0.79
N LYS A 101 31.69 -8.98 0.37
CA LYS A 101 32.94 -8.21 0.54
C LYS A 101 32.98 -7.05 -0.44
N LEU A 102 32.66 -7.29 -1.70
CA LEU A 102 32.54 -6.23 -2.70
C LEU A 102 31.43 -5.24 -2.33
N ALA A 103 30.29 -5.73 -1.86
CA ALA A 103 29.20 -4.88 -1.39
C ALA A 103 29.62 -4.00 -0.21
N ASN A 104 30.42 -4.52 0.73
CA ASN A 104 30.94 -3.76 1.85
C ASN A 104 32.05 -2.77 1.44
N ALA A 105 32.96 -3.16 0.53
CA ALA A 105 33.97 -2.27 -0.01
C ALA A 105 33.36 -1.09 -0.79
N LYS A 106 32.28 -1.33 -1.56
CA LYS A 106 31.50 -0.26 -2.22
C LYS A 106 30.89 0.72 -1.21
N LYS A 107 30.47 0.24 -0.03
CA LYS A 107 29.93 1.11 1.06
C LYS A 107 31.00 2.00 1.69
N GLU A 108 32.26 1.58 1.68
CA GLU A 108 33.37 2.35 2.28
C GLU A 108 33.89 3.46 1.35
N LEU A 109 33.72 3.31 0.02
CA LEU A 109 34.15 4.30 -0.97
C LEU A 109 33.10 5.39 -1.28
N ASP A 110 31.80 5.09 -1.19
CA ASP A 110 30.74 6.07 -1.42
C ASP A 110 30.23 6.65 -0.08
N SER A 111 30.59 7.90 0.21
CA SER A 111 30.07 8.67 1.36
C SER A 111 28.63 9.19 1.14
N GLY A 112 27.99 8.84 0.03
CA GLY A 112 26.61 9.20 -0.29
C GLY A 112 25.59 8.20 0.27
N GLU A 113 24.57 8.71 0.95
CA GLU A 113 23.50 7.93 1.59
C GLU A 113 22.62 7.09 0.61
N GLU A 114 22.77 7.25 -0.71
CA GLU A 114 22.03 6.49 -1.73
C GLU A 114 22.22 4.96 -1.63
N LEU A 115 23.33 4.49 -1.03
CA LEU A 115 23.58 3.06 -0.82
C LEU A 115 22.99 2.51 0.49
N ILE A 116 22.48 3.36 1.40
CA ILE A 116 21.82 2.89 2.63
C ILE A 116 20.48 2.19 2.32
N GLN A 117 19.82 2.51 1.20
CA GLN A 117 18.63 1.79 0.74
C GLN A 117 18.94 0.52 -0.06
N ILE A 118 20.12 0.47 -0.72
CA ILE A 118 20.66 -0.75 -1.35
C ILE A 118 21.15 -1.75 -0.28
N LYS A 119 21.33 -1.33 0.98
CA LYS A 119 21.86 -2.14 2.11
C LYS A 119 21.19 -3.50 2.33
N ASN A 120 19.97 -3.76 1.84
CA ASN A 120 19.19 -4.95 2.19
C ASN A 120 18.88 -5.92 1.04
N ARG A 121 19.35 -5.71 -0.19
CA ARG A 121 19.02 -6.59 -1.31
C ARG A 121 20.15 -7.57 -1.62
N CYS A 122 20.38 -8.53 -0.72
CA CYS A 122 20.92 -9.79 -1.21
C CYS A 122 19.86 -10.34 -2.18
N PRO A 123 20.19 -10.57 -3.47
CA PRO A 123 19.27 -11.23 -4.39
C PRO A 123 18.77 -12.52 -3.76
N TRP A 124 17.50 -12.84 -3.97
CA TRP A 124 16.90 -14.02 -3.38
C TRP A 124 17.76 -15.28 -3.65
N ALA A 125 17.91 -16.12 -2.62
CA ALA A 125 18.77 -17.31 -2.63
C ALA A 125 20.28 -17.08 -2.80
N SER A 126 20.76 -15.84 -2.94
CA SER A 126 22.18 -15.60 -3.24
C SER A 126 23.11 -15.89 -2.07
N ASN A 127 22.64 -15.78 -0.84
CA ASN A 127 23.37 -16.09 0.39
C ASN A 127 23.02 -17.48 0.95
N LEU A 128 22.40 -18.34 0.15
CA LEU A 128 22.07 -19.70 0.59
C LEU A 128 23.36 -20.49 0.87
N PHE A 129 23.40 -21.28 1.96
CA PHE A 129 24.53 -22.19 2.19
C PHE A 129 24.68 -23.19 1.03
N LEU A 130 25.94 -23.48 0.67
CA LEU A 130 26.26 -24.42 -0.40
C LEU A 130 25.65 -25.81 -0.15
N ASP A 131 25.64 -26.28 1.10
CA ASP A 131 25.08 -27.58 1.45
C ASP A 131 23.57 -27.63 1.21
N VAL A 132 22.85 -26.55 1.54
CA VAL A 132 21.40 -26.43 1.30
C VAL A 132 21.11 -26.36 -0.19
N PHE A 133 21.86 -25.55 -0.94
CA PHE A 133 21.75 -25.44 -2.39
C PHE A 133 22.00 -26.79 -3.09
N THR A 134 23.09 -27.45 -2.71
CA THR A 134 23.49 -28.75 -3.26
C THR A 134 22.42 -29.80 -2.98
N ARG A 135 21.90 -29.84 -1.75
CA ARG A 135 20.86 -30.81 -1.39
C ARG A 135 19.57 -30.64 -2.21
N ILE A 136 19.12 -29.40 -2.40
CA ILE A 136 17.95 -29.10 -3.24
C ILE A 136 18.20 -29.52 -4.70
N LEU A 137 19.40 -29.24 -5.23
CA LEU A 137 19.76 -29.62 -6.59
C LEU A 137 19.85 -31.13 -6.78
N GLU A 138 20.50 -31.87 -5.87
CA GLU A 138 20.59 -33.33 -5.95
C GLU A 138 19.21 -33.97 -5.97
N GLU A 139 18.31 -33.50 -5.11
CA GLU A 139 16.93 -33.97 -5.10
C GLU A 139 16.20 -33.65 -6.41
N ALA A 140 16.40 -32.45 -6.98
CA ALA A 140 15.81 -32.08 -8.27
C ALA A 140 16.34 -32.96 -9.40
N HIS A 141 17.66 -33.19 -9.47
CA HIS A 141 18.27 -34.07 -10.47
C HIS A 141 17.75 -35.50 -10.35
N ARG A 142 17.57 -36.00 -9.11
CA ARG A 142 16.99 -37.32 -8.84
C ARG A 142 15.54 -37.45 -9.31
N ARG A 143 14.74 -36.37 -9.22
CA ARG A 143 13.33 -36.37 -9.64
C ARG A 143 13.13 -36.19 -11.15
N TYR A 144 14.07 -35.53 -11.82
CA TYR A 144 13.93 -35.09 -13.21
C TYR A 144 15.02 -35.66 -14.12
N ASP A 145 15.44 -36.90 -13.87
CA ASP A 145 16.30 -37.70 -14.75
C ASP A 145 17.65 -37.06 -15.13
N GLY A 146 18.22 -36.21 -14.26
CA GLY A 146 19.61 -35.70 -14.30
C GLY A 146 20.00 -34.76 -15.46
N ASN A 147 19.42 -34.94 -16.65
CA ASN A 147 19.77 -34.19 -17.87
C ASN A 147 18.69 -33.17 -18.29
N ASP A 148 17.55 -33.14 -17.59
CA ASP A 148 16.32 -32.48 -18.02
C ASP A 148 16.02 -31.16 -17.26
N ILE A 149 16.99 -30.62 -16.51
CA ILE A 149 16.91 -29.29 -15.89
C ILE A 149 17.69 -28.29 -16.76
N PRO A 150 17.09 -27.70 -17.80
CA PRO A 150 17.78 -26.75 -18.64
C PRO A 150 18.17 -25.51 -17.83
N ILE A 151 19.47 -25.23 -17.71
CA ILE A 151 19.99 -24.11 -16.90
C ILE A 151 19.61 -22.74 -17.52
N ARG A 152 19.39 -22.69 -18.84
CA ARG A 152 19.03 -21.48 -19.59
C ARG A 152 17.61 -21.49 -20.16
N GLY A 153 16.93 -22.63 -20.13
CA GLY A 153 15.53 -22.75 -20.52
C GLY A 153 14.64 -22.53 -19.30
N ASN A 154 13.50 -21.89 -19.48
CA ASN A 154 12.57 -21.62 -18.40
C ASN A 154 11.22 -22.28 -18.71
N ASP A 155 10.72 -23.14 -17.81
CA ASP A 155 9.40 -23.77 -17.92
C ASP A 155 8.26 -22.74 -18.08
N MET A 156 8.40 -21.54 -17.51
CA MET A 156 7.46 -20.43 -17.72
C MET A 156 7.46 -19.92 -19.17
N GLU A 157 8.62 -19.93 -19.84
CA GLU A 157 8.72 -19.57 -21.26
C GLU A 157 8.13 -20.68 -22.15
N SER A 158 8.39 -21.95 -21.82
CA SER A 158 7.70 -23.08 -22.47
C SER A 158 6.19 -22.94 -22.32
N PHE A 159 5.70 -22.70 -21.09
CA PHE A 159 4.27 -22.47 -20.85
C PHE A 159 3.73 -21.30 -21.66
N TYR A 160 4.48 -20.19 -21.76
CA TYR A 160 4.08 -19.03 -22.57
C TYR A 160 3.81 -19.39 -24.03
N TYR A 161 4.68 -20.17 -24.67
CA TYR A 161 4.48 -20.59 -26.06
C TYR A 161 3.37 -21.62 -26.20
N LEU A 162 3.31 -22.61 -25.31
CA LEU A 162 2.28 -23.65 -25.32
C LEU A 162 0.88 -23.09 -25.10
N SER A 163 0.76 -22.04 -24.26
CA SER A 163 -0.50 -21.35 -23.95
C SER A 163 -0.84 -20.19 -24.88
N ALA A 164 -0.07 -19.99 -25.96
CA ALA A 164 -0.27 -18.93 -26.93
C ALA A 164 -0.23 -17.52 -26.33
N GLY A 165 0.68 -17.27 -25.39
CA GLY A 165 0.79 -15.99 -24.68
C GLY A 165 1.01 -14.77 -25.60
N SER A 166 1.57 -14.96 -26.79
CA SER A 166 1.77 -13.92 -27.83
C SER A 166 0.57 -13.71 -28.76
N PHE A 167 -0.40 -14.61 -28.79
CA PHE A 167 -1.53 -14.57 -29.74
C PHE A 167 -2.68 -13.72 -29.21
N LYS A 168 -3.69 -13.44 -30.04
CA LYS A 168 -4.97 -12.86 -29.57
C LYS A 168 -5.82 -13.91 -28.85
N MET A 169 -6.73 -13.51 -27.95
CA MET A 169 -7.52 -14.44 -27.13
C MET A 169 -8.31 -15.45 -27.99
N SER A 170 -8.89 -14.98 -29.09
CA SER A 170 -9.64 -15.82 -30.04
C SER A 170 -8.82 -16.93 -30.72
N GLN A 171 -7.49 -16.77 -30.79
CA GLN A 171 -6.58 -17.76 -31.36
C GLN A 171 -5.95 -18.65 -30.29
N ALA A 172 -5.92 -18.18 -29.04
CA ALA A 172 -5.25 -18.86 -27.94
C ALA A 172 -5.90 -20.20 -27.59
N GLN A 173 -7.23 -20.31 -27.70
CA GLN A 173 -7.97 -21.53 -27.38
C GLN A 173 -7.49 -22.72 -28.21
N LYS A 174 -7.43 -22.58 -29.54
CA LYS A 174 -7.02 -23.67 -30.43
C LYS A 174 -5.59 -24.14 -30.16
N VAL A 175 -4.69 -23.21 -29.87
CA VAL A 175 -3.29 -23.52 -29.56
C VAL A 175 -3.18 -24.25 -28.22
N LEU A 176 -3.89 -23.77 -27.19
CA LEU A 176 -3.98 -24.43 -25.89
C LEU A 176 -4.50 -25.86 -26.00
N GLU A 177 -5.57 -26.07 -26.76
CA GLU A 177 -6.16 -27.40 -27.01
C GLU A 177 -5.16 -28.32 -27.73
N THR A 178 -4.44 -27.80 -28.73
CA THR A 178 -3.44 -28.58 -29.48
C THR A 178 -2.26 -29.00 -28.59
N ASN A 179 -1.86 -28.14 -27.66
CA ASN A 179 -0.68 -28.35 -26.81
C ASN A 179 -1.02 -28.90 -25.41
N MET A 180 -2.27 -29.32 -25.17
CA MET A 180 -2.76 -29.65 -23.83
C MET A 180 -1.97 -30.78 -23.16
N ASP A 181 -1.53 -31.80 -23.92
CA ASP A 181 -0.75 -32.91 -23.37
C ASP A 181 0.65 -32.48 -22.93
N GLU A 182 1.26 -31.54 -23.65
CA GLU A 182 2.57 -30.96 -23.28
C GLU A 182 2.44 -30.08 -22.03
N ILE A 183 1.35 -29.30 -21.93
CA ILE A 183 1.04 -28.51 -20.73
C ILE A 183 0.77 -29.43 -19.52
N LYS A 184 -0.02 -30.49 -19.71
CA LYS A 184 -0.26 -31.52 -18.68
C LYS A 184 1.05 -32.17 -18.24
N THR A 185 1.96 -32.43 -19.17
CA THR A 185 3.30 -32.95 -18.85
C THR A 185 4.10 -31.94 -18.02
N LEU A 186 4.10 -30.67 -18.43
CA LEU A 186 4.79 -29.59 -17.71
C LEU A 186 4.31 -29.46 -16.26
N ILE A 187 2.99 -29.46 -16.05
CA ILE A 187 2.39 -29.35 -14.72
C ILE A 187 2.59 -30.67 -13.94
N LYS A 188 2.17 -31.82 -14.47
CA LYS A 188 2.11 -33.07 -13.69
C LYS A 188 3.48 -33.73 -13.48
N ARG A 189 4.30 -33.83 -14.54
CA ARG A 189 5.62 -34.48 -14.49
C ARG A 189 6.66 -33.55 -13.90
N TYR A 190 6.80 -32.34 -14.44
CA TYR A 190 7.83 -31.38 -14.01
C TYR A 190 7.38 -30.47 -12.86
N LYS A 191 6.18 -30.72 -12.33
CA LYS A 191 5.63 -30.02 -11.18
C LYS A 191 5.56 -28.51 -11.43
N PHE A 192 5.34 -28.06 -12.66
CA PHE A 192 5.35 -26.63 -12.98
C PHE A 192 4.29 -25.87 -12.17
N ALA A 193 4.77 -24.88 -11.42
CA ALA A 193 3.98 -23.91 -10.70
C ALA A 193 4.79 -22.59 -10.67
N PRO A 194 4.17 -21.43 -10.95
CA PRO A 194 4.83 -20.14 -10.79
C PRO A 194 5.34 -19.94 -9.37
N LEU A 195 6.35 -19.08 -9.23
CA LEU A 195 6.72 -18.58 -7.90
C LEU A 195 5.56 -17.73 -7.35
N PRO A 196 5.45 -17.54 -6.02
CA PRO A 196 4.34 -16.78 -5.48
C PRO A 196 4.35 -15.34 -5.98
N PRO A 197 3.20 -14.67 -6.07
CA PRO A 197 3.13 -13.24 -6.29
C PRO A 197 3.80 -12.49 -5.15
N ARG A 198 4.29 -11.29 -5.44
CA ARG A 198 4.78 -10.39 -4.39
C ARG A 198 3.62 -10.05 -3.45
N PRO A 199 3.76 -10.22 -2.12
CA PRO A 199 2.74 -9.81 -1.18
C PRO A 199 2.39 -8.33 -1.37
N LYS A 200 1.10 -8.01 -1.37
CA LYS A 200 0.62 -6.62 -1.37
C LYS A 200 1.06 -5.94 -0.08
N VAL A 201 2.18 -5.21 -0.10
CA VAL A 201 2.63 -4.42 1.05
C VAL A 201 1.81 -3.13 1.08
N ARG A 202 0.73 -3.12 1.88
CA ARG A 202 -0.12 -1.93 2.11
C ARG A 202 0.54 -0.95 3.08
N SER A 203 1.74 -0.48 2.79
CA SER A 203 2.37 0.58 3.58
C SER A 203 2.94 1.68 2.70
N HIS A 204 2.78 2.92 3.14
CA HIS A 204 3.49 4.09 2.62
C HIS A 204 5.01 3.92 2.63
N ILE A 205 5.50 3.03 3.49
CA ILE A 205 6.91 2.66 3.59
C ILE A 205 7.38 2.01 2.27
N SER A 206 6.48 1.47 1.44
CA SER A 206 6.83 0.89 0.14
C SER A 206 7.13 1.92 -0.97
N LYS A 207 6.73 3.20 -0.83
CA LYS A 207 7.26 4.27 -1.71
C LYS A 207 8.78 4.44 -1.54
N ASN A 208 9.37 3.92 -0.46
CA ASN A 208 10.82 3.83 -0.31
C ASN A 208 11.45 2.61 -1.00
N LEU A 209 10.69 1.68 -1.61
CA LEU A 209 11.23 0.38 -2.02
C LEU A 209 10.76 -0.24 -3.34
N VAL A 210 9.87 0.35 -4.15
CA VAL A 210 9.47 -0.32 -5.41
C VAL A 210 9.52 0.63 -6.60
N PHE A 211 10.65 0.63 -7.30
CA PHE A 211 10.62 0.83 -8.74
C PHE A 211 9.93 -0.41 -9.32
N GLU A 212 8.71 -0.26 -9.81
CA GLU A 212 8.11 -1.23 -10.74
C GLU A 212 8.76 -1.02 -12.12
N SER A 213 10.00 -1.48 -12.27
CA SER A 213 10.50 -1.86 -13.59
C SER A 213 10.19 -3.35 -13.77
N CYS A 214 9.72 -3.74 -14.95
CA CYS A 214 9.47 -5.13 -15.33
C CYS A 214 10.73 -6.04 -15.28
N GLU A 215 11.90 -5.49 -14.95
CA GLU A 215 13.19 -6.18 -14.96
C GLU A 215 13.66 -6.65 -13.57
N ASP A 216 13.05 -6.17 -12.48
CA ASP A 216 13.55 -6.38 -11.10
C ASP A 216 13.20 -7.73 -10.44
N SER A 217 12.62 -8.69 -11.18
CA SER A 217 12.22 -10.02 -10.66
C SER A 217 13.38 -10.84 -10.06
N PHE A 218 14.63 -10.49 -10.38
CA PHE A 218 15.79 -11.19 -9.86
C PHE A 218 16.16 -10.80 -8.42
N THR A 219 15.64 -9.69 -7.90
CA THR A 219 16.10 -9.17 -6.60
C THR A 219 15.42 -9.83 -5.40
N ASP A 220 14.12 -10.11 -5.47
CA ASP A 220 13.34 -10.68 -4.35
C ASP A 220 12.79 -12.09 -4.62
N GLY A 221 12.89 -12.55 -5.87
CA GLY A 221 12.55 -13.92 -6.28
C GLY A 221 11.07 -14.18 -6.51
N TYR A 222 10.19 -13.23 -6.20
CA TYR A 222 8.76 -13.39 -6.48
C TYR A 222 8.50 -13.43 -7.99
N GLU A 223 7.38 -14.04 -8.37
CA GLU A 223 7.00 -14.08 -9.77
C GLU A 223 6.64 -12.69 -10.28
N ASN A 224 7.02 -12.41 -11.52
CA ASN A 224 6.69 -11.13 -12.13
C ASN A 224 5.22 -11.11 -12.60
N LEU A 225 4.64 -9.92 -12.62
CA LEU A 225 3.22 -9.73 -12.98
C LEU A 225 2.92 -10.22 -14.41
N ARG A 226 3.89 -10.11 -15.33
CA ARG A 226 3.75 -10.57 -16.72
C ARG A 226 3.54 -12.08 -16.79
N ASN A 227 4.32 -12.85 -16.06
CA ASN A 227 4.24 -14.32 -16.03
C ASN A 227 2.94 -14.78 -15.38
N LEU A 228 2.53 -14.13 -14.27
CA LEU A 228 1.23 -14.40 -13.66
C LEU A 228 0.08 -14.05 -14.60
N THR A 229 0.20 -12.98 -15.39
CA THR A 229 -0.80 -12.61 -16.42
C THR A 229 -0.91 -13.68 -17.50
N VAL A 230 0.20 -14.28 -17.92
CA VAL A 230 0.20 -15.38 -18.91
C VAL A 230 -0.53 -16.60 -18.35
N ILE A 231 -0.25 -16.99 -17.11
CA ILE A 231 -0.92 -18.11 -16.43
C ILE A 231 -2.41 -17.84 -16.27
N THR A 232 -2.74 -16.67 -15.75
CA THR A 232 -4.12 -16.24 -15.56
C THR A 232 -4.90 -16.26 -16.87
N ARG A 233 -4.30 -15.72 -17.94
CA ARG A 233 -4.90 -15.72 -19.27
C ARG A 233 -5.17 -17.14 -19.77
N ALA A 234 -4.22 -18.05 -19.59
CA ALA A 234 -4.42 -19.45 -19.98
C ALA A 234 -5.58 -20.10 -19.22
N ILE A 235 -5.70 -19.83 -17.91
CA ILE A 235 -6.83 -20.28 -17.08
C ILE A 235 -8.17 -19.71 -17.57
N LEU A 236 -8.21 -18.41 -17.89
CA LEU A 236 -9.43 -17.77 -18.38
C LEU A 236 -9.91 -18.33 -19.73
N VAL A 237 -8.98 -18.82 -20.56
CA VAL A 237 -9.32 -19.49 -21.83
C VAL A 237 -9.67 -20.96 -21.61
N CYS A 238 -8.96 -21.65 -20.72
CA CYS A 238 -9.16 -23.07 -20.43
C CYS A 238 -9.22 -23.31 -18.91
N PRO A 239 -10.41 -23.21 -18.28
CA PRO A 239 -10.55 -23.39 -16.84
C PRO A 239 -10.14 -24.78 -16.32
N GLU A 240 -10.12 -25.82 -17.17
CA GLU A 240 -9.62 -27.16 -16.83
C GLU A 240 -8.18 -27.13 -16.28
N LEU A 241 -7.36 -26.15 -16.71
CA LEU A 241 -6.00 -25.97 -16.19
C LEU A 241 -5.95 -25.80 -14.67
N LEU A 242 -6.96 -25.16 -14.06
CA LEU A 242 -7.05 -25.05 -12.59
C LEU A 242 -7.13 -26.42 -11.92
N ASN A 243 -7.91 -27.34 -12.48
CA ASN A 243 -8.04 -28.68 -11.93
C ASN A 243 -6.72 -29.44 -12.07
N ILE A 244 -6.00 -29.27 -13.19
CA ILE A 244 -4.70 -29.90 -13.40
C ILE A 244 -3.66 -29.41 -12.37
N TRP A 245 -3.66 -28.12 -12.02
CA TRP A 245 -2.81 -27.59 -10.95
C TRP A 245 -3.23 -28.04 -9.55
N LYS A 246 -4.53 -28.06 -9.25
CA LYS A 246 -5.07 -28.54 -7.96
C LYS A 246 -4.78 -30.02 -7.74
N GLU A 247 -4.96 -30.86 -8.76
CA GLU A 247 -4.55 -32.28 -8.75
C GLU A 247 -3.06 -32.46 -8.45
N ASN A 248 -2.25 -31.47 -8.81
CA ASN A 248 -0.81 -31.44 -8.56
C ASN A 248 -0.43 -30.86 -7.19
N GLY A 249 -1.42 -30.47 -6.38
CA GLY A 249 -1.23 -29.92 -5.04
C GLY A 249 -1.13 -28.39 -4.96
N TYR A 250 -1.34 -27.66 -6.04
CA TYR A 250 -1.32 -26.19 -6.06
C TYR A 250 -2.74 -25.63 -5.89
N TYR A 251 -3.17 -25.52 -4.64
CA TYR A 251 -4.53 -25.06 -4.31
C TYR A 251 -4.64 -23.54 -4.26
N GLU A 252 -3.52 -22.87 -4.00
CA GLU A 252 -3.39 -21.42 -3.82
C GLU A 252 -3.37 -20.66 -5.16
N ILE A 253 -3.30 -21.35 -6.31
CA ILE A 253 -3.23 -20.72 -7.64
C ILE A 253 -4.37 -19.71 -7.91
N VAL A 254 -5.56 -20.00 -7.39
CA VAL A 254 -6.72 -19.11 -7.53
C VAL A 254 -6.51 -17.83 -6.72
N GLU A 255 -5.94 -17.93 -5.51
CA GLU A 255 -5.59 -16.78 -4.68
C GLU A 255 -4.47 -15.96 -5.32
N ASP A 256 -3.42 -16.64 -5.80
CA ASP A 256 -2.25 -16.00 -6.42
C ASP A 256 -2.57 -15.24 -7.72
N THR A 257 -3.60 -15.70 -8.44
CA THR A 257 -4.03 -15.09 -9.71
C THR A 257 -5.30 -14.26 -9.57
N ASN A 258 -5.87 -14.13 -8.37
CA ASN A 258 -7.21 -13.59 -8.15
C ASN A 258 -7.44 -12.23 -8.78
N ASP A 259 -6.60 -11.28 -8.40
CA ASP A 259 -6.77 -9.88 -8.80
C ASP A 259 -6.51 -9.70 -10.29
N ILE A 260 -5.54 -10.45 -10.82
CA ILE A 260 -5.20 -10.44 -12.25
C ILE A 260 -6.35 -11.03 -13.07
N ALA A 261 -6.99 -12.09 -12.58
CA ALA A 261 -8.09 -12.76 -13.27
C ALA A 261 -9.31 -11.86 -13.41
N ILE A 262 -9.68 -11.19 -12.32
CA ILE A 262 -10.83 -10.30 -12.29
C ILE A 262 -10.54 -9.01 -13.07
N ARG A 263 -9.41 -8.35 -12.83
CA ARG A 263 -9.01 -7.15 -13.60
C ARG A 263 -8.90 -7.46 -15.09
N GLY A 264 -8.24 -8.56 -15.45
CA GLY A 264 -8.08 -8.99 -16.83
C GLY A 264 -9.43 -9.30 -17.52
N SER A 265 -10.37 -9.91 -16.80
CA SER A 265 -11.72 -10.17 -17.31
C SER A 265 -12.51 -8.88 -17.52
N LEU A 266 -12.42 -7.93 -16.60
CA LEU A 266 -13.07 -6.62 -16.74
C LEU A 266 -12.46 -5.78 -17.86
N LEU A 267 -11.14 -5.81 -18.05
CA LEU A 267 -10.47 -5.17 -19.18
C LEU A 267 -10.86 -5.81 -20.52
N ALA A 268 -11.13 -7.12 -20.55
CA ALA A 268 -11.64 -7.79 -21.73
C ALA A 268 -13.08 -7.37 -22.06
N LEU A 269 -13.91 -7.12 -21.04
CA LEU A 269 -15.26 -6.55 -21.21
C LEU A 269 -15.21 -5.08 -21.63
N TYR A 270 -14.27 -4.31 -21.09
CA TYR A 270 -14.15 -2.86 -21.30
C TYR A 270 -12.77 -2.45 -21.87
N PRO A 271 -12.45 -2.85 -23.11
CA PRO A 271 -11.12 -2.63 -23.72
C PRO A 271 -10.82 -1.16 -23.92
N SER A 272 -9.60 -0.70 -23.62
CA SER A 272 -9.19 0.72 -23.78
C SER A 272 -9.39 1.24 -25.19
N THR A 273 -9.21 0.38 -26.18
CA THR A 273 -9.52 0.62 -27.60
C THR A 273 -10.50 -0.45 -28.08
N PRO A 274 -11.81 -0.20 -28.02
CA PRO A 274 -12.81 -1.15 -28.52
C PRO A 274 -12.66 -1.34 -30.02
N SER A 275 -12.94 -2.55 -30.52
CA SER A 275 -13.05 -2.83 -31.95
C SER A 275 -14.39 -2.33 -32.49
N ASP A 276 -14.51 -2.17 -33.82
CA ASP A 276 -15.73 -1.66 -34.45
C ASP A 276 -16.98 -2.52 -34.19
N ASP A 277 -16.77 -3.81 -33.89
CA ASP A 277 -17.79 -4.80 -33.55
C ASP A 277 -18.04 -4.95 -32.04
N TRP A 278 -17.33 -4.19 -31.19
CA TRP A 278 -17.51 -4.26 -29.75
C TRP A 278 -18.84 -3.61 -29.34
N VAL A 279 -19.64 -4.39 -28.60
CA VAL A 279 -20.89 -3.92 -27.99
C VAL A 279 -20.65 -3.76 -26.50
N LYS A 280 -21.05 -2.60 -25.96
CA LYS A 280 -20.93 -2.30 -24.53
C LYS A 280 -21.67 -3.37 -23.70
N PRO A 281 -20.99 -4.04 -22.76
CA PRO A 281 -21.62 -5.03 -21.92
C PRO A 281 -22.73 -4.45 -21.04
N ASP A 282 -23.84 -5.17 -20.92
CA ASP A 282 -24.91 -4.86 -19.96
C ASP A 282 -24.64 -5.46 -18.57
N LEU A 283 -25.53 -5.17 -17.61
CA LEU A 283 -25.42 -5.66 -16.24
C LEU A 283 -25.38 -7.20 -16.17
N ASP A 284 -26.25 -7.88 -16.92
CA ASP A 284 -26.37 -9.34 -16.88
C ASP A 284 -25.12 -10.01 -17.43
N GLN A 285 -24.52 -9.46 -18.49
CA GLN A 285 -23.26 -9.94 -19.05
C GLN A 285 -22.09 -9.78 -18.08
N VAL A 286 -22.01 -8.65 -17.38
CA VAL A 286 -20.95 -8.41 -16.38
C VAL A 286 -21.12 -9.33 -15.17
N VAL A 287 -22.36 -9.45 -14.65
CA VAL A 287 -22.68 -10.36 -13.54
C VAL A 287 -22.36 -11.79 -13.93
N THR A 288 -22.80 -12.26 -15.09
CA THR A 288 -22.51 -13.61 -15.59
C THR A 288 -21.01 -13.85 -15.62
N LYS A 289 -20.23 -12.92 -16.19
CA LYS A 289 -18.78 -13.07 -16.28
C LYS A 289 -18.09 -13.16 -14.92
N LEU A 290 -18.53 -12.36 -13.95
CA LEU A 290 -17.98 -12.38 -12.59
C LEU A 290 -18.42 -13.63 -11.81
N SER A 291 -19.66 -14.08 -11.98
CA SER A 291 -20.16 -15.33 -11.41
C SER A 291 -19.44 -16.56 -11.97
N ASP A 292 -19.09 -16.57 -13.26
CA ASP A 292 -18.26 -17.62 -13.86
C ASP A 292 -16.89 -17.71 -13.16
N LEU A 293 -16.27 -16.56 -12.85
CA LEU A 293 -15.01 -16.52 -12.11
C LEU A 293 -15.19 -17.03 -10.67
N GLN A 294 -16.28 -16.65 -9.99
CA GLN A 294 -16.59 -17.16 -8.66
C GLN A 294 -16.79 -18.68 -8.65
N SER A 295 -17.39 -19.25 -9.71
CA SER A 295 -17.53 -20.70 -9.85
C SER A 295 -16.19 -21.42 -9.91
N CYS A 296 -15.13 -20.74 -10.40
CA CYS A 296 -13.76 -21.24 -10.43
C CYS A 296 -13.01 -21.05 -9.09
N GLY A 297 -13.62 -20.33 -8.13
CA GLY A 297 -13.08 -20.04 -6.80
C GLY A 297 -12.51 -18.63 -6.63
N TYR A 298 -12.51 -17.79 -7.67
CA TYR A 298 -12.07 -16.41 -7.60
C TYR A 298 -13.02 -15.56 -6.75
N LYS A 299 -12.50 -14.54 -6.09
CA LYS A 299 -13.26 -13.69 -5.16
C LYS A 299 -13.07 -12.21 -5.48
N VAL A 300 -14.18 -11.50 -5.60
CA VAL A 300 -14.19 -10.05 -5.62
C VAL A 300 -13.99 -9.56 -4.18
N THR A 301 -12.75 -9.23 -3.83
CA THR A 301 -12.38 -8.70 -2.51
C THR A 301 -12.61 -7.19 -2.45
N ASP A 302 -12.74 -6.65 -1.25
CA ASP A 302 -12.93 -5.21 -1.06
C ASP A 302 -11.78 -4.39 -1.67
N ASP A 303 -10.54 -4.79 -1.40
CA ASP A 303 -9.32 -4.17 -1.96
C ASP A 303 -9.30 -4.18 -3.49
N LEU A 304 -9.84 -5.23 -4.10
CA LEU A 304 -9.94 -5.33 -5.55
C LEU A 304 -10.98 -4.35 -6.13
N LEU A 305 -12.03 -4.00 -5.39
CA LEU A 305 -12.98 -3.00 -5.85
C LEU A 305 -12.30 -1.65 -6.07
N GLY A 306 -11.51 -1.19 -5.09
CA GLY A 306 -10.72 0.03 -5.20
C GLY A 306 -9.72 -0.03 -6.35
N ASP A 307 -9.05 -1.18 -6.53
CA ASP A 307 -8.12 -1.39 -7.65
C ASP A 307 -8.82 -1.26 -9.02
N VAL A 308 -10.03 -1.79 -9.14
CA VAL A 308 -10.81 -1.73 -10.39
C VAL A 308 -11.30 -0.30 -10.67
N MET A 309 -11.74 0.44 -9.64
CA MET A 309 -12.16 1.83 -9.81
C MET A 309 -11.02 2.68 -10.39
N ILE A 310 -9.80 2.50 -9.90
CA ILE A 310 -8.60 3.17 -10.43
C ILE A 310 -8.27 2.67 -11.84
N LEU A 311 -8.35 1.35 -12.08
CA LEU A 311 -8.03 0.76 -13.38
C LEU A 311 -8.93 1.25 -14.51
N LEU A 312 -10.22 1.45 -14.23
CA LEU A 312 -11.24 1.84 -15.21
C LEU A 312 -11.65 3.31 -15.07
N GLU A 313 -10.85 4.09 -14.34
CA GLU A 313 -11.17 5.45 -13.89
C GLU A 313 -11.68 6.37 -15.01
N GLN A 314 -11.04 6.35 -16.19
CA GLN A 314 -11.41 7.18 -17.34
C GLN A 314 -12.74 6.80 -18.00
N LYS A 315 -13.33 5.66 -17.62
CA LYS A 315 -14.57 5.12 -18.20
C LYS A 315 -15.72 5.09 -17.19
N LEU A 316 -15.48 5.45 -15.94
CA LEU A 316 -16.48 5.31 -14.88
C LEU A 316 -17.76 6.11 -15.16
N ASP A 317 -17.67 7.25 -15.84
CA ASP A 317 -18.84 8.03 -16.26
C ASP A 317 -19.79 7.23 -17.18
N ASP A 318 -19.25 6.30 -17.97
CA ASP A 318 -20.03 5.48 -18.91
C ASP A 318 -20.42 4.12 -18.31
N ILE A 319 -19.48 3.43 -17.65
CA ILE A 319 -19.67 2.03 -17.20
C ILE A 319 -19.83 1.87 -15.69
N GLY A 320 -19.60 2.93 -14.91
CA GLY A 320 -19.45 2.84 -13.46
C GLY A 320 -20.70 2.32 -12.76
N ASP A 321 -21.89 2.78 -13.16
CA ASP A 321 -23.15 2.33 -12.55
C ASP A 321 -23.40 0.83 -12.75
N VAL A 322 -23.20 0.36 -14.00
CA VAL A 322 -23.29 -1.07 -14.35
C VAL A 322 -22.29 -1.89 -13.54
N LEU A 323 -21.06 -1.40 -13.43
CA LEU A 323 -19.99 -2.08 -12.71
C LEU A 323 -20.25 -2.20 -11.21
N VAL A 324 -20.68 -1.11 -10.55
CA VAL A 324 -21.02 -1.11 -9.13
C VAL A 324 -22.23 -2.00 -8.85
N ASN A 325 -23.26 -1.95 -9.69
CA ASN A 325 -24.42 -2.83 -9.56
C ASN A 325 -24.02 -4.31 -9.73
N ALA A 326 -23.14 -4.63 -10.68
CA ALA A 326 -22.64 -5.99 -10.85
C ALA A 326 -21.89 -6.47 -9.61
N PHE A 327 -21.03 -5.63 -9.02
CA PHE A 327 -20.33 -5.94 -7.78
C PHE A 327 -21.28 -6.12 -6.60
N ALA A 328 -22.33 -5.31 -6.49
CA ALA A 328 -23.35 -5.44 -5.46
C ALA A 328 -24.06 -6.81 -5.56
N VAL A 329 -24.46 -7.21 -6.77
CA VAL A 329 -25.12 -8.50 -7.03
C VAL A 329 -24.20 -9.68 -6.69
N VAL A 330 -22.98 -9.68 -7.23
CA VAL A 330 -22.00 -10.78 -7.12
C VAL A 330 -21.48 -10.94 -5.69
N CYS A 331 -21.43 -9.87 -4.91
CA CYS A 331 -21.00 -9.88 -3.52
C CYS A 331 -22.16 -9.92 -2.52
N HIS A 332 -23.40 -10.08 -3.00
CA HIS A 332 -24.62 -10.17 -2.17
C HIS A 332 -24.77 -9.01 -1.17
N ARG A 333 -24.54 -7.79 -1.63
CA ARG A 333 -24.62 -6.55 -0.83
C ARG A 333 -25.40 -5.47 -1.57
N THR A 334 -25.75 -4.38 -0.88
CA THR A 334 -26.43 -3.27 -1.55
C THR A 334 -25.46 -2.45 -2.41
N LYS A 335 -26.02 -1.65 -3.31
CA LYS A 335 -25.25 -0.69 -4.11
C LYS A 335 -24.51 0.30 -3.21
N GLN A 336 -25.18 0.84 -2.19
CA GLN A 336 -24.59 1.80 -1.26
C GLN A 336 -23.45 1.16 -0.45
N ASP A 337 -23.63 -0.04 0.11
CA ASP A 337 -22.54 -0.74 0.81
C ASP A 337 -21.32 -0.95 -0.09
N THR A 338 -21.56 -1.27 -1.37
CA THR A 338 -20.49 -1.44 -2.36
C THR A 338 -19.75 -0.13 -2.62
N LEU A 339 -20.48 0.99 -2.74
CA LEU A 339 -19.90 2.32 -2.92
C LEU A 339 -19.10 2.76 -1.69
N SER A 340 -19.63 2.56 -0.47
CA SER A 340 -18.90 2.87 0.77
C SER A 340 -17.60 2.07 0.87
N ILE A 341 -17.61 0.78 0.48
CA ILE A 341 -16.38 -0.04 0.40
C ILE A 341 -15.42 0.51 -0.66
N CYS A 342 -15.90 0.85 -1.85
CA CYS A 342 -15.08 1.48 -2.89
C CYS A 342 -14.44 2.78 -2.39
N LEU A 343 -15.20 3.64 -1.72
CA LEU A 343 -14.71 4.90 -1.16
C LEU A 343 -13.65 4.65 -0.11
N ARG A 344 -13.93 3.78 0.86
CA ARG A 344 -12.97 3.38 1.91
C ARG A 344 -11.67 2.90 1.28
N GLU A 345 -11.77 2.00 0.30
CA GLU A 345 -10.58 1.46 -0.36
C GLU A 345 -9.83 2.52 -1.17
N LEU A 346 -10.52 3.42 -1.88
CA LEU A 346 -9.87 4.56 -2.55
C LEU A 346 -9.17 5.47 -1.54
N LEU A 347 -9.79 5.72 -0.39
CA LEU A 347 -9.20 6.49 0.72
C LEU A 347 -8.25 5.67 1.58
N ASN A 348 -7.83 4.48 1.14
CA ASN A 348 -6.75 3.76 1.80
C ASN A 348 -5.43 4.50 1.56
N PRO A 349 -4.78 5.02 2.61
CA PRO A 349 -3.55 5.79 2.46
C PRO A 349 -2.43 5.00 1.73
N ALA A 350 -2.42 3.67 1.82
CA ALA A 350 -1.43 2.83 1.13
C ALA A 350 -1.52 2.89 -0.41
N ARG A 351 -2.60 3.45 -0.98
CA ARG A 351 -2.79 3.59 -2.43
C ARG A 351 -2.21 4.90 -2.95
N ASP A 352 -1.64 4.83 -4.15
CA ASP A 352 -1.16 6.01 -4.87
C ASP A 352 -2.20 6.47 -5.89
N ILE A 353 -3.13 7.34 -5.47
CA ILE A 353 -4.12 7.96 -6.35
C ILE A 353 -3.44 9.07 -7.15
N LYS A 354 -3.48 8.92 -8.49
CA LYS A 354 -2.87 9.85 -9.47
C LYS A 354 -3.86 10.76 -10.20
N LEU A 355 -5.14 10.42 -10.18
CA LEU A 355 -6.23 11.18 -10.76
C LEU A 355 -7.42 11.10 -9.79
N TYR A 356 -8.34 12.06 -9.86
CA TYR A 356 -9.44 12.16 -8.91
C TYR A 356 -10.78 11.60 -9.44
N HIS A 357 -10.86 11.17 -10.70
CA HIS A 357 -12.14 10.80 -11.34
C HIS A 357 -12.80 9.58 -10.65
N SER A 358 -11.99 8.66 -10.12
CA SER A 358 -12.47 7.52 -9.34
C SER A 358 -13.10 7.95 -8.02
N LEU A 359 -12.47 8.89 -7.31
CA LEU A 359 -13.04 9.53 -6.12
C LEU A 359 -14.31 10.30 -6.46
N GLU A 360 -14.29 11.07 -7.54
CA GLU A 360 -15.43 11.87 -8.00
C GLU A 360 -16.65 11.01 -8.32
N PHE A 361 -16.46 9.95 -9.09
CA PHE A 361 -17.52 9.02 -9.42
C PHE A 361 -18.16 8.41 -8.17
N VAL A 362 -17.35 7.88 -7.25
CA VAL A 362 -17.86 7.20 -6.05
C VAL A 362 -18.53 8.19 -5.09
N ILE A 363 -17.92 9.34 -4.83
CA ILE A 363 -18.44 10.36 -3.92
C ILE A 363 -19.77 10.95 -4.42
N ASN A 364 -19.92 11.12 -5.74
CA ASN A 364 -21.17 11.59 -6.31
C ASN A 364 -22.31 10.57 -6.25
N ALA A 365 -22.00 9.28 -6.04
CA ALA A 365 -22.97 8.20 -6.03
C ALA A 365 -23.39 7.75 -4.61
N ILE A 366 -22.70 8.22 -3.57
CA ILE A 366 -22.99 7.92 -2.17
C ILE A 366 -24.02 8.91 -1.61
N ASP A 367 -24.92 8.42 -0.76
CA ASP A 367 -26.01 9.23 -0.19
C ASP A 367 -25.50 10.30 0.82
N ASP A 368 -24.55 9.93 1.69
CA ASP A 368 -23.92 10.84 2.67
C ASP A 368 -22.37 10.76 2.59
N PRO A 369 -21.77 11.44 1.61
CA PRO A 369 -20.34 11.30 1.36
C PRO A 369 -19.45 11.90 2.45
N GLU A 370 -19.89 12.96 3.16
CA GLU A 370 -19.05 13.56 4.21
C GLU A 370 -18.87 12.62 5.41
N GLU A 371 -19.93 11.94 5.86
CA GLU A 371 -19.82 11.00 6.99
C GLU A 371 -18.96 9.78 6.64
N GLU A 372 -19.14 9.21 5.45
CA GLU A 372 -18.36 8.04 5.00
C GLU A 372 -16.86 8.38 4.83
N ILE A 373 -16.55 9.58 4.35
CA ILE A 373 -15.15 10.05 4.25
C ILE A 373 -14.54 10.19 5.64
N LEU A 374 -15.26 10.80 6.59
CA LEU A 374 -14.77 10.99 7.95
C LEU A 374 -14.58 9.64 8.67
N ALA A 375 -15.51 8.70 8.49
CA ALA A 375 -15.37 7.34 9.00
C ALA A 375 -14.13 6.62 8.44
N ALA A 376 -13.88 6.75 7.13
CA ALA A 376 -12.68 6.20 6.50
C ALA A 376 -11.39 6.85 7.05
N PHE A 377 -11.39 8.18 7.28
CA PHE A 377 -10.25 8.88 7.88
C PHE A 377 -9.97 8.38 9.30
N GLU A 378 -11.01 8.17 10.11
CA GLU A 378 -10.87 7.60 11.46
C GLU A 378 -10.33 6.16 11.41
N GLU A 379 -10.86 5.31 10.52
CA GLU A 379 -10.41 3.92 10.36
C GLU A 379 -8.92 3.82 10.00
N TYR A 380 -8.45 4.68 9.09
CA TYR A 380 -7.04 4.73 8.72
C TYR A 380 -6.17 5.51 9.71
N GLY A 381 -6.71 5.83 10.88
CA GLY A 381 -6.03 6.46 11.99
C GLY A 381 -5.48 7.82 11.62
N ILE A 382 -6.16 8.59 10.77
CA ILE A 382 -5.85 10.01 10.54
C ILE A 382 -6.17 10.76 11.83
N GLU A 383 -5.37 10.50 12.86
CA GLU A 383 -5.67 10.87 14.23
C GLU A 383 -5.82 12.38 14.32
N ASN A 384 -6.87 12.80 15.01
CA ASN A 384 -7.01 14.18 15.43
C ASN A 384 -5.77 14.53 16.28
N PRO A 385 -4.88 15.40 15.82
CA PRO A 385 -3.55 15.58 16.41
C PRO A 385 -3.57 16.16 17.82
N ILE A 386 -4.74 16.54 18.32
CA ILE A 386 -5.00 17.04 19.66
C ILE A 386 -4.82 15.94 20.72
N GLU A 387 -4.97 14.66 20.35
CA GLU A 387 -4.95 13.52 21.30
C GLU A 387 -3.59 12.80 21.42
N VAL A 388 -2.60 13.16 20.59
CA VAL A 388 -1.32 12.44 20.52
C VAL A 388 -0.24 13.16 21.34
N ASP A 389 0.31 12.47 22.34
CA ASP A 389 1.47 12.91 23.10
C ASP A 389 2.72 12.92 22.19
N LEU A 390 3.32 14.10 22.01
CA LEU A 390 4.38 14.34 21.02
C LEU A 390 5.78 13.94 21.53
N ASP A 391 5.89 13.46 22.76
CA ASP A 391 7.17 13.07 23.37
C ASP A 391 7.68 11.70 22.87
N SER A 392 6.84 10.90 22.20
CA SER A 392 7.26 9.66 21.53
C SER A 392 7.72 9.93 20.09
N ILE A 393 8.86 10.60 19.91
CA ILE A 393 9.53 10.77 18.59
C ILE A 393 10.24 9.46 18.17
N SER A 394 9.55 8.33 18.33
CA SER A 394 10.09 7.00 18.07
C SER A 394 9.12 6.26 17.14
N GLU A 395 9.61 5.98 15.94
CA GLU A 395 9.09 5.06 14.92
C GLU A 395 8.20 5.66 13.80
N VAL A 396 8.83 5.76 12.61
CA VAL A 396 8.27 5.82 11.25
C VAL A 396 7.45 7.07 10.89
N TYR A 397 8.14 8.04 10.26
CA TYR A 397 7.54 9.28 9.74
C TYR A 397 6.55 9.03 8.58
N THR A 398 5.25 9.10 8.86
CA THR A 398 4.25 9.46 7.83
C THR A 398 4.12 10.99 7.81
N ILE A 399 4.68 11.62 6.77
CA ILE A 399 4.76 13.09 6.61
C ILE A 399 3.38 13.70 6.30
N HIS A 400 2.62 13.06 5.44
CA HIS A 400 1.21 13.30 5.14
C HIS A 400 0.64 11.97 4.65
N LYS A 401 -0.64 11.69 4.91
CA LYS A 401 -1.20 10.35 4.68
C LYS A 401 -1.65 10.11 3.24
N TYR A 402 -2.10 11.14 2.53
CA TYR A 402 -2.58 10.99 1.15
C TYR A 402 -1.69 11.68 0.13
N SER A 403 -1.83 11.35 -1.16
CA SER A 403 -1.24 12.18 -2.21
C SER A 403 -1.89 13.58 -2.23
N PRO A 404 -1.17 14.63 -2.68
CA PRO A 404 -1.72 16.00 -2.76
C PRO A 404 -3.07 16.09 -3.48
N ILE A 405 -3.28 15.25 -4.49
CA ILE A 405 -4.52 15.17 -5.29
C ILE A 405 -5.74 14.92 -4.42
N VAL A 406 -5.64 14.05 -3.41
CA VAL A 406 -6.77 13.79 -2.51
C VAL A 406 -7.12 15.04 -1.71
N TYR A 407 -6.12 15.70 -1.13
CA TYR A 407 -6.32 16.93 -0.35
C TYR A 407 -6.93 18.06 -1.19
N GLU A 408 -6.39 18.29 -2.39
CA GLU A 408 -6.90 19.29 -3.33
C GLU A 408 -8.34 18.98 -3.75
N TYR A 409 -8.62 17.73 -4.09
CA TYR A 409 -9.94 17.29 -4.49
C TYR A 409 -10.97 17.47 -3.36
N MET A 410 -10.65 17.09 -2.12
CA MET A 410 -11.55 17.25 -0.98
C MET A 410 -11.90 18.72 -0.74
N LEU A 411 -10.90 19.61 -0.79
CA LEU A 411 -11.12 21.04 -0.63
C LEU A 411 -11.96 21.61 -1.78
N ALA A 412 -11.67 21.22 -3.02
CA ALA A 412 -12.40 21.68 -4.19
C ALA A 412 -13.85 21.19 -4.21
N LYS A 413 -14.10 19.95 -3.77
CA LYS A 413 -15.41 19.29 -3.81
C LYS A 413 -16.34 19.76 -2.71
N PHE A 414 -15.87 19.82 -1.47
CA PHE A 414 -16.69 20.12 -0.30
C PHE A 414 -16.57 21.57 0.18
N GLY A 415 -15.55 22.30 -0.27
CA GLY A 415 -15.31 23.68 0.13
C GLY A 415 -14.73 23.81 1.53
N ALA A 416 -14.28 25.04 1.83
CA ALA A 416 -13.47 25.35 3.00
C ALA A 416 -14.17 25.09 4.35
N ASP A 417 -15.47 25.33 4.41
CA ASP A 417 -16.26 25.22 5.64
C ASP A 417 -16.80 23.80 5.93
N SER A 418 -16.54 22.83 5.03
CA SER A 418 -16.95 21.44 5.21
C SER A 418 -16.26 20.76 6.38
N ARG A 419 -16.89 19.70 6.93
CA ARG A 419 -16.29 18.92 8.01
C ARG A 419 -15.04 18.20 7.53
N VAL A 420 -15.07 17.69 6.32
CA VAL A 420 -13.93 17.01 5.66
C VAL A 420 -12.72 17.95 5.54
N SER A 421 -12.90 19.16 4.99
CA SER A 421 -11.79 20.10 4.83
C SER A 421 -11.23 20.57 6.17
N ARG A 422 -12.09 20.85 7.15
CA ARG A 422 -11.68 21.20 8.52
C ARG A 422 -10.95 20.05 9.21
N TYR A 423 -11.32 18.81 8.94
CA TYR A 423 -10.65 17.63 9.50
C TYR A 423 -9.22 17.52 8.95
N LEU A 424 -9.08 17.55 7.63
CA LEU A 424 -7.78 17.50 6.95
C LEU A 424 -6.88 18.68 7.33
N MET A 425 -7.43 19.88 7.51
CA MET A 425 -6.67 21.03 7.97
C MET A 425 -5.96 20.80 9.31
N ASN A 426 -6.60 20.09 10.25
CA ASN A 426 -5.98 19.78 11.54
C ASN A 426 -4.79 18.84 11.34
N GLU A 427 -4.94 17.79 10.54
CA GLU A 427 -3.87 16.83 10.24
C GLU A 427 -2.68 17.50 9.55
N ILE A 428 -2.93 18.27 8.48
CA ILE A 428 -1.89 18.99 7.74
C ILE A 428 -1.14 19.94 8.68
N THR A 429 -1.87 20.68 9.52
CA THR A 429 -1.27 21.63 10.48
C THR A 429 -0.38 20.91 11.48
N ALA A 430 -0.83 19.79 12.03
CA ALA A 430 -0.02 19.02 12.97
C ALA A 430 1.21 18.39 12.31
N ALA A 431 1.08 17.87 11.09
CA ALA A 431 2.21 17.39 10.31
C ALA A 431 3.26 18.49 10.08
N ARG A 432 2.82 19.72 9.78
CA ARG A 432 3.71 20.89 9.62
C ARG A 432 4.40 21.28 10.92
N ILE A 433 3.70 21.23 12.06
CA ILE A 433 4.31 21.48 13.38
C ILE A 433 5.34 20.41 13.72
N ARG A 434 5.04 19.13 13.45
CA ARG A 434 6.00 18.02 13.63
C ARG A 434 7.25 18.24 12.78
N LYS A 435 7.11 18.55 11.49
CA LYS A 435 8.23 18.92 10.61
C LYS A 435 9.08 20.02 11.23
N ALA A 436 8.46 21.10 11.67
CA ALA A 436 9.15 22.26 12.25
C ALA A 436 9.95 21.86 13.50
N LYS A 437 9.36 21.07 14.40
CA LYS A 437 10.08 20.55 15.58
C LYS A 437 11.27 19.68 15.17
N LEU A 438 11.09 18.75 14.23
CA LEU A 438 12.16 17.89 13.74
C LEU A 438 13.34 18.68 13.17
N CYS A 439 13.06 19.68 12.33
CA CYS A 439 14.10 20.55 11.77
C CYS A 439 14.85 21.34 12.85
N ALA A 440 14.18 21.69 13.96
CA ALA A 440 14.78 22.42 15.08
C ALA A 440 15.62 21.51 16.00
N PHE A 441 15.21 20.25 16.21
CA PHE A 441 15.91 19.31 17.10
C PHE A 441 17.10 18.60 16.44
N ASN A 442 17.04 18.31 15.13
CA ASN A 442 18.07 17.51 14.48
C ASN A 442 18.21 17.87 12.98
N SER A 443 18.95 18.93 12.69
CA SER A 443 19.14 19.47 11.34
C SER A 443 19.81 18.50 10.36
N SER A 444 20.55 17.49 10.85
CA SER A 444 21.14 16.43 10.00
C SER A 444 20.14 15.35 9.60
N LEU A 445 19.10 15.06 10.41
CA LEU A 445 18.05 14.09 10.09
C LEU A 445 17.00 14.67 9.13
N ALA A 446 16.77 15.98 9.20
CA ALA A 446 15.92 16.73 8.26
C ALA A 446 16.49 16.76 6.82
N LEU A 447 17.77 16.42 6.64
CA LEU A 447 18.50 16.41 5.36
C LEU A 447 18.70 15.00 4.77
N SER A 448 18.02 13.97 5.30
CA SER A 448 18.28 12.59 4.86
C SER A 448 17.35 12.15 3.72
N SER A 449 17.88 12.18 2.50
CA SER A 449 17.30 11.77 1.20
C SER A 449 16.38 12.76 0.47
N VAL A 450 16.63 12.86 -0.85
CA VAL A 450 15.79 13.58 -1.84
C VAL A 450 14.29 13.27 -1.71
N ARG A 451 13.95 12.05 -1.28
CA ARG A 451 12.55 11.62 -1.13
C ARG A 451 11.85 12.27 0.06
N ILE A 452 12.56 12.42 1.17
CA ILE A 452 12.02 13.12 2.34
C ILE A 452 11.81 14.60 2.02
N ASP A 453 12.74 15.22 1.28
CA ASP A 453 12.57 16.59 0.79
C ASP A 453 11.35 16.75 -0.13
N CYS A 454 11.12 15.80 -1.05
CA CYS A 454 9.92 15.78 -1.88
C CYS A 454 8.64 15.71 -1.05
N LEU A 455 8.55 14.78 -0.10
CA LEU A 455 7.38 14.64 0.79
C LEU A 455 7.16 15.89 1.65
N TRP A 456 8.24 16.53 2.10
CA TRP A 456 8.18 17.78 2.84
C TRP A 456 7.73 18.96 1.99
N ALA A 457 8.10 18.99 0.71
CA ALA A 457 7.65 19.99 -0.25
C ALA A 457 6.16 19.79 -0.60
N GLU A 458 5.72 18.55 -0.76
CA GLU A 458 4.30 18.19 -0.93
C GLU A 458 3.46 18.64 0.27
N LEU A 459 3.91 18.38 1.50
CA LEU A 459 3.23 18.85 2.71
C LEU A 459 3.14 20.39 2.76
N ASP A 460 4.24 21.08 2.44
CA ASP A 460 4.23 22.56 2.41
C ASP A 460 3.27 23.09 1.34
N TYR A 461 3.22 22.43 0.18
CA TYR A 461 2.29 22.75 -0.89
C TYR A 461 0.83 22.58 -0.44
N ILE A 462 0.46 21.41 0.10
CA ILE A 462 -0.90 21.12 0.59
C ILE A 462 -1.32 22.12 1.67
N PHE A 463 -0.43 22.42 2.63
CA PHE A 463 -0.68 23.41 3.68
C PHE A 463 -0.99 24.79 3.09
N ASN A 464 -0.20 25.24 2.10
CA ASN A 464 -0.46 26.52 1.46
C ASN A 464 -1.78 26.52 0.67
N VAL A 465 -2.17 25.40 0.05
CA VAL A 465 -3.46 25.25 -0.65
C VAL A 465 -4.62 25.44 0.34
N TYR A 466 -4.57 24.80 1.51
CA TYR A 466 -5.62 24.90 2.52
C TYR A 466 -5.68 26.28 3.18
N CYS A 467 -4.53 26.90 3.48
CA CYS A 467 -4.48 28.27 3.96
C CYS A 467 -5.09 29.26 2.95
N LYS A 468 -4.74 29.13 1.65
CA LYS A 468 -5.31 29.98 0.57
C LYS A 468 -6.78 29.71 0.30
N GLY A 469 -7.26 28.50 0.60
CA GLY A 469 -8.67 28.15 0.55
C GLY A 469 -9.50 28.72 1.70
N ASN A 470 -8.89 29.44 2.66
CA ASN A 470 -9.53 29.99 3.85
C ASN A 470 -10.25 28.93 4.70
N VAL A 471 -9.67 27.73 4.76
CA VAL A 471 -10.16 26.64 5.61
C VAL A 471 -10.06 27.04 7.09
N PRO A 472 -11.15 26.98 7.87
CA PRO A 472 -11.14 27.36 9.28
C PRO A 472 -10.13 26.58 10.11
N TRP A 473 -9.40 27.32 10.92
CA TRP A 473 -8.58 26.76 11.97
C TRP A 473 -9.43 26.50 13.21
N LYS A 474 -9.03 25.52 14.01
CA LYS A 474 -9.68 25.19 15.28
C LYS A 474 -8.88 25.75 16.47
N PRO A 475 -9.52 26.43 17.45
CA PRO A 475 -8.85 26.91 18.66
C PRO A 475 -8.12 25.79 19.42
N GLN A 476 -8.59 24.56 19.32
CA GLN A 476 -8.00 23.38 19.95
C GLN A 476 -6.59 23.04 19.43
N LEU A 477 -6.12 23.64 18.32
CA LEU A 477 -4.75 23.52 17.83
C LEU A 477 -3.75 24.44 18.55
N LEU A 478 -4.22 25.45 19.31
CA LEU A 478 -3.35 26.40 20.01
C LEU A 478 -2.31 25.75 20.94
N PRO A 479 -2.63 24.70 21.72
CA PRO A 479 -1.63 23.99 22.54
C PRO A 479 -0.48 23.38 21.74
N LEU A 480 -0.73 23.00 20.48
CA LEU A 480 0.31 22.51 19.57
C LEU A 480 1.12 23.68 19.00
N LEU A 481 0.41 24.70 18.49
CA LEU A 481 1.00 25.87 17.85
C LEU A 481 1.93 26.66 18.78
N ARG A 482 1.60 26.76 20.08
CA ARG A 482 2.47 27.44 21.06
C ARG A 482 3.87 26.85 21.16
N THR A 483 4.04 25.59 20.75
CA THR A 483 5.31 24.86 20.77
C THR A 483 5.97 24.78 19.39
N CYS A 484 5.37 25.39 18.37
CA CYS A 484 5.88 25.36 17.01
C CYS A 484 7.08 26.32 16.88
N PRO A 485 8.24 25.85 16.37
CA PRO A 485 9.39 26.72 16.12
C PRO A 485 9.34 27.41 14.75
N SER A 486 8.42 27.05 13.86
CA SER A 486 8.33 27.65 12.52
C SER A 486 7.48 28.91 12.51
N GLU A 487 8.13 30.05 12.30
CA GLU A 487 7.48 31.36 12.13
C GLU A 487 6.41 31.32 11.04
N ARG A 488 6.74 30.76 9.88
CA ARG A 488 5.81 30.66 8.75
C ARG A 488 4.50 29.93 9.06
N VAL A 489 4.51 28.91 9.92
CA VAL A 489 3.25 28.23 10.32
C VAL A 489 2.41 29.13 11.22
N ILE A 490 3.07 29.88 12.12
CA ILE A 490 2.42 30.80 13.05
C ILE A 490 1.88 32.05 12.33
N GLU A 491 2.62 32.58 11.35
CA GLU A 491 2.21 33.74 10.55
C GLU A 491 0.90 33.48 9.79
N CYS A 492 0.70 32.28 9.24
CA CYS A 492 -0.55 31.90 8.59
C CYS A 492 -1.78 31.94 9.53
N LEU A 493 -1.58 31.86 10.85
CA LEU A 493 -2.67 32.02 11.82
C LEU A 493 -2.86 33.50 12.22
N PHE A 494 -1.79 34.20 12.59
CA PHE A 494 -1.87 35.51 13.26
C PHE A 494 -1.72 36.74 12.36
N SER A 495 -0.91 36.67 11.29
CA SER A 495 -0.45 37.86 10.57
C SER A 495 -0.88 37.89 9.10
N GLU A 496 -0.84 36.75 8.42
CA GLU A 496 -1.07 36.63 6.97
C GLU A 496 -2.24 35.70 6.60
N GLY A 497 -3.08 35.31 7.57
CA GLY A 497 -4.16 34.37 7.29
C GLY A 497 -5.35 34.48 8.23
N TYR A 498 -5.63 33.43 9.00
CA TYR A 498 -6.98 33.17 9.49
C TYR A 498 -7.54 34.18 10.50
N LEU A 499 -6.80 34.51 11.57
CA LEU A 499 -7.31 35.38 12.63
C LEU A 499 -7.51 36.82 12.16
N PRO A 500 -6.60 37.43 11.38
CA PRO A 500 -6.86 38.74 10.80
C PRO A 500 -8.17 38.82 10.02
N GLU A 501 -8.42 37.86 9.12
CA GLU A 501 -9.66 37.80 8.36
C GLU A 501 -10.89 37.60 9.25
N LEU A 502 -10.80 36.68 10.22
CA LEU A 502 -11.88 36.40 11.16
C LEU A 502 -12.28 37.67 11.92
N PHE A 503 -11.31 38.44 12.42
CA PHE A 503 -11.54 39.66 13.19
C PHE A 503 -11.79 40.92 12.35
N GLY A 504 -11.61 40.85 11.02
CA GLY A 504 -11.91 41.94 10.09
C GLY A 504 -10.73 42.88 9.80
N PHE A 505 -9.50 42.45 10.06
CA PHE A 505 -8.29 43.21 9.71
C PHE A 505 -7.92 43.00 8.24
N GLN A 506 -7.30 44.01 7.59
CA GLN A 506 -6.63 43.78 6.31
C GLN A 506 -5.40 42.88 6.53
N ALA A 507 -5.36 41.72 5.87
CA ALA A 507 -4.19 40.85 5.83
C ALA A 507 -3.10 41.49 4.95
N ASN A 508 -1.82 41.31 5.30
CA ASN A 508 -0.73 41.68 4.40
C ASN A 508 -0.70 40.66 3.25
N ASP A 509 -0.95 41.10 2.02
CA ASP A 509 -1.20 40.30 0.80
C ASP A 509 0.00 39.45 0.26
N GLN A 510 0.86 38.87 1.10
CA GLN A 510 2.03 38.12 0.64
C GLN A 510 2.14 36.68 1.15
N LEU A 511 1.08 35.89 0.99
CA LEU A 511 1.24 34.43 0.95
C LEU A 511 2.22 34.05 -0.18
N PRO A 512 3.30 33.30 0.08
CA PRO A 512 4.31 33.02 -0.94
C PRO A 512 3.73 32.35 -2.20
N ARG A 513 4.21 32.80 -3.36
CA ARG A 513 4.00 32.12 -4.64
C ARG A 513 4.70 30.76 -4.57
N SER A 514 3.95 29.69 -4.80
CA SER A 514 4.49 28.33 -4.85
C SER A 514 5.49 28.20 -6.00
N VAL A 515 6.69 27.72 -5.71
CA VAL A 515 7.59 27.15 -6.72
C VAL A 515 7.25 25.67 -6.84
N SER A 516 6.47 25.29 -7.86
CA SER A 516 6.39 23.90 -8.34
C SER A 516 5.83 23.85 -9.76
N ASN A 517 6.49 23.05 -10.60
CA ASN A 517 6.23 22.81 -12.02
C ASN A 517 5.30 21.61 -12.27
N GLN A 518 4.26 21.41 -11.46
CA GLN A 518 3.22 20.42 -11.76
C GLN A 518 1.83 21.05 -11.61
N LYS A 519 1.24 21.42 -12.75
CA LYS A 519 -0.15 21.85 -12.85
C LYS A 519 -1.03 20.60 -12.84
N PHE A 520 -1.65 20.28 -11.71
CA PHE A 520 -2.86 19.47 -11.74
C PHE A 520 -4.03 20.43 -12.01
N HIS A 521 -4.71 20.23 -13.14
CA HIS A 521 -5.86 21.04 -13.54
C HIS A 521 -7.10 20.57 -12.75
N ILE A 522 -7.14 20.86 -11.45
CA ILE A 522 -8.40 20.89 -10.71
C ILE A 522 -8.86 22.34 -10.75
N THR A 523 -9.89 22.63 -11.55
CA THR A 523 -10.49 23.97 -11.58
C THR A 523 -11.08 24.26 -10.20
N PRO A 524 -10.59 25.27 -9.47
CA PRO A 524 -11.17 25.63 -8.17
C PRO A 524 -12.60 26.09 -8.40
N PHE A 525 -13.57 25.49 -7.71
CA PHE A 525 -14.90 26.07 -7.60
C PHE A 525 -14.79 27.29 -6.68
N THR A 526 -14.84 28.49 -7.25
CA THR A 526 -15.07 29.73 -6.50
C THR A 526 -16.54 29.81 -6.11
N GLN A 527 -16.95 29.04 -5.11
CA GLN A 527 -18.15 29.36 -4.33
C GLN A 527 -17.69 29.78 -2.94
N THR A 528 -17.38 31.06 -2.78
CA THR A 528 -17.41 31.71 -1.48
C THR A 528 -18.86 31.77 -1.03
N ILE A 529 -19.35 30.72 -0.35
CA ILE A 529 -20.62 30.80 0.36
C ILE A 529 -20.42 31.80 1.51
N PRO A 530 -21.18 32.91 1.58
CA PRO A 530 -21.05 33.85 2.68
C PRO A 530 -21.40 33.15 4.00
N ARG A 531 -20.47 33.15 4.97
CA ARG A 531 -20.71 32.58 6.30
C ARG A 531 -21.91 33.26 6.96
N LYS A 532 -22.79 32.48 7.61
CA LYS A 532 -23.92 33.04 8.36
C LYS A 532 -23.40 33.88 9.52
N CYS A 533 -23.90 35.10 9.66
CA CYS A 533 -23.46 36.10 10.64
C CYS A 533 -23.43 35.59 12.10
N GLY A 534 -24.33 34.65 12.47
CA GLY A 534 -24.38 34.06 13.81
C GLY A 534 -23.25 33.09 14.14
N GLU A 535 -22.71 32.36 13.17
CA GLU A 535 -21.62 31.39 13.39
C GLU A 535 -20.27 32.10 13.62
N VAL A 536 -20.05 33.21 12.90
CA VAL A 536 -18.83 34.03 13.00
C VAL A 536 -18.69 34.69 14.37
N HIS A 537 -19.80 35.09 15.00
CA HIS A 537 -19.76 35.69 16.35
C HIS A 537 -19.33 34.67 17.41
N ASN A 538 -19.89 33.45 17.37
CA ASN A 538 -19.51 32.38 18.29
C ASN A 538 -18.02 31.99 18.11
N GLU A 539 -17.56 31.90 16.87
CA GLU A 539 -16.17 31.56 16.56
C GLU A 539 -15.16 32.61 17.07
N LYS A 540 -15.47 33.91 16.94
CA LYS A 540 -14.65 34.99 17.53
C LYS A 540 -14.51 34.83 19.04
N THR A 541 -15.61 34.54 19.73
CA THR A 541 -15.62 34.36 21.18
C THR A 541 -14.82 33.13 21.60
N GLU A 542 -14.96 32.02 20.89
CA GLU A 542 -14.17 30.80 21.13
C GLU A 542 -12.67 31.04 20.97
N TRP A 543 -12.27 31.73 19.90
CA TRP A 543 -10.86 32.11 19.67
C TRP A 543 -10.33 33.07 20.73
N MET A 544 -11.09 34.09 21.12
CA MET A 544 -10.67 35.00 22.19
C MET A 544 -10.47 34.28 23.52
N ASN A 545 -11.40 33.40 23.89
CA ASN A 545 -11.28 32.61 25.12
C ASN A 545 -10.03 31.71 25.09
N ALA A 546 -9.78 31.04 23.97
CA ALA A 546 -8.63 30.17 23.81
C ALA A 546 -7.30 30.94 23.83
N ILE A 547 -7.23 32.10 23.17
CA ILE A 547 -6.05 32.98 23.18
C ILE A 547 -5.77 33.50 24.60
N LEU A 548 -6.79 33.97 25.32
CA LEU A 548 -6.64 34.47 26.69
C LEU A 548 -6.15 33.37 27.65
N HIS A 549 -6.69 32.16 27.53
CA HIS A 549 -6.23 31.00 28.30
C HIS A 549 -4.80 30.59 27.94
N CYS A 550 -4.41 30.69 26.66
CA CYS A 550 -3.04 30.40 26.22
C CYS A 550 -2.01 31.40 26.77
N ASN A 551 -2.35 32.69 26.87
CA ASN A 551 -1.44 33.72 27.35
C ASN A 551 -1.07 33.56 28.85
N GLN A 552 -1.87 32.83 29.62
CA GLN A 552 -1.63 32.59 31.05
C GLN A 552 -0.59 31.48 31.32
N ASN A 553 -0.14 30.74 30.30
CA ASN A 553 0.78 29.61 30.43
C ASN A 553 2.21 29.95 29.96
N ASN A 554 3.23 29.62 30.78
CA ASN A 554 4.62 30.03 30.54
C ASN A 554 5.38 29.26 29.43
N ASN A 555 4.84 28.15 28.91
CA ASN A 555 5.54 27.30 27.95
C ASN A 555 5.14 27.61 26.49
N ILE A 556 5.65 28.73 25.96
CA ILE A 556 5.40 29.21 24.59
C ILE A 556 6.71 29.58 23.89
N THR A 557 6.83 29.33 22.58
CA THR A 557 8.00 29.74 21.79
C THR A 557 8.06 31.26 21.65
N ILE A 558 9.26 31.82 21.51
CA ILE A 558 9.47 33.27 21.28
C ILE A 558 8.73 33.72 20.02
N VAL A 559 8.78 32.90 18.97
CA VAL A 559 8.08 33.12 17.70
C VAL A 559 6.57 33.26 17.92
N PHE A 560 5.96 32.34 18.65
CA PHE A 560 4.53 32.39 18.96
C PHE A 560 4.17 33.62 19.80
N ARG A 561 4.98 33.94 20.83
CA ARG A 561 4.75 35.10 21.70
C ARG A 561 4.76 36.40 20.91
N ASN A 562 5.77 36.61 20.06
CA ASN A 562 5.89 37.83 19.26
C ASN A 562 4.69 38.04 18.33
N GLN A 563 4.24 36.97 17.65
CA GLN A 563 3.09 37.04 16.74
C GLN A 563 1.76 37.25 17.50
N LEU A 564 1.61 36.64 18.67
CA LEU A 564 0.46 36.85 19.55
C LEU A 564 0.40 38.31 20.06
N ASP A 565 1.51 38.84 20.56
CA ASP A 565 1.58 40.22 21.07
C ASP A 565 1.25 41.24 19.97
N ASN A 566 1.78 41.03 18.74
CA ASN A 566 1.46 41.85 17.58
C ASN A 566 -0.03 41.80 17.22
N PHE A 567 -0.63 40.60 17.24
CA PHE A 567 -2.06 40.44 16.97
C PHE A 567 -2.94 41.13 18.03
N LEU A 568 -2.61 40.99 19.32
CA LEU A 568 -3.33 41.64 20.41
C LEU A 568 -3.21 43.17 20.34
N GLN A 569 -2.03 43.70 19.99
CA GLN A 569 -1.85 45.14 19.78
C GLN A 569 -2.77 45.66 18.68
N ARG A 570 -2.84 44.97 17.52
CA ARG A 570 -3.74 45.32 16.41
C ARG A 570 -5.21 45.26 16.81
N LEU A 571 -5.60 44.25 17.58
CA LEU A 571 -6.96 44.10 18.09
C LEU A 571 -7.34 45.27 19.00
N HIS A 572 -6.45 45.66 19.91
CA HIS A 572 -6.66 46.82 20.79
C HIS A 572 -6.82 48.13 20.00
N THR A 573 -5.97 48.39 19.01
CA THR A 573 -6.07 49.61 18.17
C THR A 573 -7.39 49.64 17.40
N PHE A 574 -7.83 48.51 16.87
CA PHE A 574 -9.07 48.43 16.10
C PHE A 574 -10.34 48.61 16.96
N THR A 575 -10.33 48.12 18.22
CA THR A 575 -11.44 48.37 19.16
C THR A 575 -11.50 49.81 19.66
N GLU A 576 -10.44 50.60 19.51
CA GLU A 576 -10.42 52.03 19.86
C GLU A 576 -10.85 52.93 18.67
N GLU A 577 -10.83 52.41 17.44
CA GLU A 577 -11.23 53.12 16.21
C GLU A 577 -12.70 52.92 15.80
N ILE A 578 -13.43 52.00 16.43
CA ILE A 578 -14.89 51.77 16.31
C ILE A 578 -15.61 52.43 17.48
#